data_AF-K1RUI4-F1
#
_entry.id   AF-K1RUI4-F1
#
_cell.length_a   1.000
_cell.length_b   1.000
_cell.length_c   1.000
_cell.angle_alpha   90.00
_cell.angle_beta   90.00
_cell.angle_gamma   90.00
#
_symmetry.space_group_name_H-M   'P 1'
#
loop_
_entity.id
_entity.type
_entity.pdbx_description
1 polymer ?
#
loop_
_entity_poly.entity_id
_entity_poly.type
_entity_poly.pdbx_seq_one_letter_code
_entity_poly.pdbx_strand_id
1 'polypeptide(L)'
;EYNTTVVFPPADDIFNAFHLTPLSKVKVVILGQDPYHNVGQAHGLCFSVKPDVEIPPSLVNIYQELHDDLGCYIPNNGYLVKWAEQGVLMLNTVLTVRAHMANSHHGKGWEEFTDAAIRALNAQDRPIVFILWGRPAQMKKAMLNNPNHLILEAPHPSPLSAYRGFFGS
;
A
#
# COMPACT_ATOMS: atom_id res chain seq x y z
N GLU A 1 12.03 0.44 20.03
CA GLU A 1 10.65 -0.09 20.11
C GLU A 1 10.62 -1.61 20.04
N TYR A 2 11.12 -2.25 18.97
CA TYR A 2 11.14 -3.72 18.84
C TYR A 2 11.67 -4.50 20.07
N ASN A 3 12.63 -3.96 20.83
CA ASN A 3 13.17 -4.61 22.03
C ASN A 3 12.23 -4.58 23.26
N THR A 4 11.20 -3.73 23.25
CA THR A 4 10.39 -3.40 24.43
C THR A 4 8.88 -3.46 24.19
N THR A 5 8.44 -3.43 22.93
CA THR A 5 7.03 -3.45 22.52
C THR A 5 6.86 -4.31 21.27
N VAL A 6 5.64 -4.80 21.04
CA VAL A 6 5.31 -5.49 19.79
C VAL A 6 5.09 -4.44 18.70
N VAL A 7 5.90 -4.50 17.65
CA VAL A 7 5.85 -3.62 16.48
C VAL A 7 5.65 -4.46 15.23
N PHE A 8 4.78 -3.99 14.34
CA PHE A 8 4.51 -4.59 13.04
C PHE A 8 4.98 -3.71 11.88
N PRO A 9 5.40 -4.30 10.75
CA PRO A 9 5.63 -5.74 10.58
C PRO A 9 6.87 -6.20 11.40
N PRO A 10 7.20 -7.51 11.45
CA PRO A 10 8.51 -7.95 11.93
C PRO A 10 9.65 -7.16 11.27
N ALA A 11 10.76 -6.96 11.97
CA ALA A 11 11.83 -6.05 11.49
C ALA A 11 12.38 -6.43 10.11
N ASP A 12 12.52 -7.72 9.83
CA ASP A 12 12.99 -8.24 8.53
C ASP A 12 11.99 -7.99 7.39
N ASP A 13 10.72 -7.77 7.72
CA ASP A 13 9.65 -7.57 6.74
C ASP A 13 9.45 -6.07 6.39
N ILE A 14 10.09 -5.12 7.10
CA ILE A 14 9.84 -3.66 6.94
C ILE A 14 9.98 -3.20 5.48
N PHE A 15 10.96 -3.75 4.75
CA PHE A 15 11.29 -3.33 3.39
C PHE A 15 10.84 -4.32 2.30
N ASN A 16 9.94 -5.27 2.62
CA ASN A 16 9.47 -6.28 1.67
C ASN A 16 8.93 -5.70 0.35
N ALA A 17 8.24 -4.54 0.38
CA ALA A 17 7.80 -3.85 -0.83
C ALA A 17 8.95 -3.57 -1.81
N PHE A 18 10.12 -3.15 -1.29
CA PHE A 18 11.29 -2.85 -2.11
C PHE A 18 12.07 -4.09 -2.52
N HIS A 19 12.09 -5.12 -1.67
CA HIS A 19 12.72 -6.41 -1.98
C HIS A 19 11.99 -7.15 -3.12
N LEU A 20 10.66 -7.17 -3.06
CA LEU A 20 9.82 -7.83 -4.06
C LEU A 20 9.70 -7.00 -5.35
N THR A 21 9.67 -5.67 -5.22
CA THR A 21 9.50 -4.75 -6.35
C THR A 21 10.67 -3.76 -6.43
N PRO A 22 11.84 -4.19 -6.93
CA PRO A 22 12.99 -3.29 -7.09
C PRO A 22 12.66 -2.16 -8.06
N LEU A 23 13.27 -0.99 -7.87
CA LEU A 23 12.97 0.25 -8.61
C LEU A 23 12.92 0.07 -10.13
N SER A 24 13.81 -0.74 -10.71
CA SER A 24 13.85 -1.01 -12.16
C SER A 24 12.66 -1.79 -12.70
N LYS A 25 11.91 -2.50 -11.83
CA LYS A 25 10.75 -3.33 -12.19
C LYS A 25 9.39 -2.69 -11.88
N VAL A 26 9.35 -1.58 -11.16
CA VAL A 26 8.10 -0.91 -10.74
C VAL A 26 7.26 -0.47 -11.93
N LYS A 27 6.07 -0.99 -12.14
CA LYS A 27 5.13 -0.55 -13.19
C LYS A 27 3.99 0.28 -12.61
N VAL A 28 3.55 -0.11 -11.41
CA VAL A 28 2.44 0.51 -10.68
C VAL A 28 2.89 0.76 -9.24
N VAL A 29 2.45 1.86 -8.65
CA VAL A 29 2.64 2.19 -7.24
C VAL A 29 1.26 2.33 -6.60
N ILE A 30 1.01 1.56 -5.54
CA ILE A 30 -0.19 1.71 -4.70
C ILE A 30 0.27 2.23 -3.34
N LEU A 31 -0.28 3.37 -2.92
CA LEU A 31 0.06 3.97 -1.64
C LEU A 31 -0.97 3.60 -0.55
N GLY A 32 -0.47 3.04 0.55
CA GLY A 32 -1.20 2.88 1.81
C GLY A 32 -0.75 3.87 2.88
N GLN A 33 -1.44 3.89 4.02
CA GLN A 33 -1.16 4.80 5.12
C GLN A 33 -0.11 4.22 6.08
N ASP A 34 -0.52 3.33 6.98
CA ASP A 34 0.30 2.59 7.94
C ASP A 34 0.06 1.07 7.82
N PRO A 35 0.95 0.22 8.36
CA PRO A 35 0.75 -1.22 8.33
C PRO A 35 -0.45 -1.62 9.18
N TYR A 36 -1.02 -2.79 8.91
CA TYR A 36 -1.98 -3.38 9.83
C TYR A 36 -1.39 -3.56 11.24
N HIS A 37 -2.18 -3.20 12.26
CA HIS A 37 -1.72 -3.14 13.63
C HIS A 37 -2.09 -4.37 14.47
N ASN A 38 -2.77 -5.38 13.92
CA ASN A 38 -3.02 -6.63 14.67
C ASN A 38 -1.99 -7.71 14.36
N VAL A 39 -1.87 -8.64 15.30
CA VAL A 39 -0.92 -9.75 15.25
C VAL A 39 -1.06 -10.55 13.97
N GLY A 40 0.07 -10.79 13.30
CA GLY A 40 0.15 -11.64 12.12
C GLY A 40 -0.29 -11.00 10.80
N GLN A 41 -0.91 -9.81 10.83
CA GLN A 41 -1.47 -9.19 9.62
C GLN A 41 -0.39 -8.60 8.69
N ALA A 42 0.37 -7.61 9.17
CA ALA A 42 1.31 -6.88 8.32
C ALA A 42 2.57 -7.68 8.02
N HIS A 43 3.01 -7.61 6.75
CA HIS A 43 4.24 -8.25 6.25
C HIS A 43 5.00 -7.34 5.27
N GLY A 44 4.87 -6.02 5.43
CA GLY A 44 5.64 -5.04 4.67
C GLY A 44 5.07 -4.63 3.30
N LEU A 45 3.82 -5.01 3.00
CA LEU A 45 3.08 -4.58 1.82
C LEU A 45 1.78 -3.88 2.24
N CYS A 46 1.46 -2.74 1.64
CA CYS A 46 0.17 -2.09 1.90
C CYS A 46 -1.00 -2.99 1.47
N PHE A 47 -2.12 -2.94 2.20
CA PHE A 47 -3.35 -3.74 2.00
C PHE A 47 -3.21 -5.26 2.10
N SER A 48 -2.02 -5.85 2.01
CA SER A 48 -1.84 -7.29 2.02
C SER A 48 -1.70 -7.88 3.44
N VAL A 49 -2.22 -9.09 3.61
CA VAL A 49 -2.05 -9.92 4.81
C VAL A 49 -1.50 -11.31 4.45
N LYS A 50 -0.92 -12.02 5.42
CA LYS A 50 -0.45 -13.41 5.24
C LYS A 50 -1.62 -14.37 4.96
N PRO A 51 -1.41 -15.53 4.29
CA PRO A 51 -2.49 -16.40 3.84
C PRO A 51 -3.48 -16.87 4.91
N ASP A 52 -3.00 -17.15 6.12
CA ASP A 52 -3.82 -17.69 7.22
C ASP A 52 -4.54 -16.61 8.05
N VAL A 53 -4.50 -15.35 7.58
CA VAL A 53 -5.10 -14.20 8.26
C VAL A 53 -6.41 -13.82 7.59
N GLU A 54 -7.42 -13.50 8.40
CA GLU A 54 -8.69 -12.97 7.92
C GLU A 54 -8.47 -11.74 7.03
N ILE A 55 -9.13 -11.74 5.87
CA ILE A 55 -9.02 -10.68 4.87
C ILE A 55 -9.61 -9.38 5.46
N PRO A 56 -8.82 -8.30 5.59
CA PRO A 56 -9.33 -7.06 6.15
C PRO A 56 -10.42 -6.43 5.27
N PRO A 57 -11.39 -5.68 5.83
CA PRO A 57 -12.51 -5.14 5.07
C PRO A 57 -12.12 -4.29 3.85
N SER A 58 -11.01 -3.54 3.94
CA SER A 58 -10.51 -2.79 2.77
C SER A 58 -10.02 -3.70 1.65
N LEU A 59 -9.39 -4.82 1.97
CA LEU A 59 -8.94 -5.77 0.96
C LEU A 59 -10.11 -6.55 0.34
N VAL A 60 -11.15 -6.84 1.13
CA VAL A 60 -12.41 -7.40 0.59
C VAL A 60 -12.98 -6.46 -0.48
N ASN A 61 -13.03 -5.16 -0.20
CA ASN A 61 -13.52 -4.18 -1.18
C ASN A 61 -12.61 -4.07 -2.41
N ILE A 62 -11.28 -4.14 -2.24
CA ILE A 62 -10.34 -4.19 -3.38
C ILE A 62 -10.62 -5.41 -4.26
N TYR A 63 -10.85 -6.59 -3.68
CA TYR A 63 -11.17 -7.77 -4.47
C TYR A 63 -12.54 -7.70 -5.13
N GLN A 64 -13.54 -7.11 -4.46
CA GLN A 64 -14.85 -6.88 -5.05
C GLN A 64 -14.74 -5.97 -6.28
N GLU A 65 -14.03 -4.84 -6.17
CA GLU A 65 -13.83 -3.96 -7.32
C GLU A 65 -13.04 -4.64 -8.45
N LEU A 66 -12.00 -5.40 -8.12
CA LEU A 66 -11.25 -6.18 -9.12
C LEU A 66 -12.13 -7.22 -9.85
N HIS A 67 -13.09 -7.79 -9.13
CA HIS A 67 -14.07 -8.69 -9.72
C HIS A 67 -15.04 -7.95 -10.63
N ASP A 68 -15.58 -6.82 -10.18
CA ASP A 68 -16.57 -6.05 -10.93
C ASP A 68 -15.96 -5.39 -12.18
N ASP A 69 -14.70 -4.93 -12.11
CA ASP A 69 -13.95 -4.32 -13.22
C ASP A 69 -13.46 -5.37 -14.24
N LEU A 70 -12.77 -6.42 -13.77
CA LEU A 70 -12.03 -7.35 -14.65
C LEU A 70 -12.58 -8.78 -14.66
N GLY A 71 -13.63 -9.08 -13.90
CA GLY A 71 -14.15 -10.45 -13.77
C GLY A 71 -13.21 -11.40 -13.03
N CYS A 72 -12.23 -10.88 -12.29
CA CYS A 72 -11.26 -11.71 -11.57
C CYS A 72 -11.93 -12.53 -10.46
N TYR A 73 -11.45 -13.75 -10.22
CA TYR A 73 -11.92 -14.52 -9.06
C TYR A 73 -11.49 -13.85 -7.75
N ILE A 74 -12.34 -13.88 -6.73
CA ILE A 74 -12.00 -13.40 -5.39
C ILE A 74 -11.21 -14.50 -4.67
N PRO A 75 -9.93 -14.28 -4.30
CA PRO A 75 -9.14 -15.29 -3.60
C PRO A 75 -9.68 -15.56 -2.19
N ASN A 76 -9.39 -16.75 -1.67
CA ASN A 76 -9.72 -17.14 -0.29
C ASN A 76 -8.67 -16.69 0.75
N ASN A 77 -7.77 -15.77 0.38
CA ASN A 77 -6.71 -15.24 1.23
C ASN A 77 -6.36 -13.80 0.79
N GLY A 78 -5.65 -13.05 1.64
CA GLY A 78 -5.28 -11.66 1.38
C GLY A 78 -3.84 -11.41 0.92
N TYR A 79 -3.19 -12.43 0.34
CA TYR A 79 -1.75 -12.42 0.07
C TYR A 79 -1.41 -11.88 -1.33
N LEU A 80 -0.93 -10.64 -1.39
CA LEU A 80 -0.73 -9.88 -2.63
C LEU A 80 0.71 -9.90 -3.14
N VAL A 81 1.58 -10.80 -2.65
CA VAL A 81 2.97 -10.92 -3.12
C VAL A 81 3.05 -11.14 -4.63
N LYS A 82 2.09 -11.87 -5.21
CA LYS A 82 2.02 -12.07 -6.67
C LYS A 82 1.89 -10.76 -7.45
N TRP A 83 1.29 -9.72 -6.89
CA TRP A 83 1.24 -8.39 -7.52
C TRP A 83 2.60 -7.70 -7.42
N ALA A 84 3.23 -7.77 -6.26
CA ALA A 84 4.56 -7.20 -6.03
C ALA A 84 5.60 -7.75 -7.01
N GLU A 85 5.67 -9.07 -7.15
CA GLU A 85 6.57 -9.77 -8.08
C GLU A 85 6.37 -9.37 -9.55
N GLN A 86 5.17 -8.89 -9.92
CA GLN A 86 4.83 -8.46 -11.27
C GLN A 86 5.11 -6.97 -11.56
N GLY A 87 5.58 -6.22 -10.55
CA GLY A 87 5.93 -4.81 -10.68
C GLY A 87 5.01 -3.86 -9.92
N VAL A 88 4.12 -4.33 -9.05
CA VAL A 88 3.28 -3.44 -8.23
C VAL A 88 4.00 -3.11 -6.94
N LEU A 89 4.50 -1.88 -6.79
CA LEU A 89 5.09 -1.43 -5.56
C LEU A 89 3.98 -1.08 -4.55
N MET A 90 3.83 -1.90 -3.52
CA MET A 90 2.80 -1.75 -2.49
C MET A 90 3.36 -1.05 -1.25
N LEU A 91 3.41 0.28 -1.28
CA LEU A 91 4.14 1.09 -0.31
C LEU A 91 3.21 1.76 0.69
N ASN A 92 3.43 1.56 2.00
CA ASN A 92 2.83 2.41 3.02
C ASN A 92 3.64 3.71 3.19
N THR A 93 2.99 4.82 3.55
CA THR A 93 3.68 6.08 3.90
C THR A 93 4.37 6.04 5.27
N VAL A 94 3.88 5.18 6.17
CA VAL A 94 4.49 4.84 7.46
C VAL A 94 4.79 3.34 7.42
N LEU A 95 6.02 2.93 7.72
CA LEU A 95 6.45 1.53 7.51
C LEU A 95 6.35 0.64 8.74
N THR A 96 6.08 1.20 9.92
CA THR A 96 5.91 0.42 11.16
C THR A 96 4.78 0.97 12.00
N VAL A 97 4.18 0.12 12.84
CA VAL A 97 3.13 0.49 13.79
C VAL A 97 3.25 -0.37 15.04
N ARG A 98 2.88 0.17 16.20
CA ARG A 98 2.81 -0.60 17.45
C ARG A 98 1.54 -1.43 17.45
N ALA A 99 1.61 -2.64 17.99
CA ALA A 99 0.46 -3.53 18.08
C ALA A 99 -0.75 -2.81 18.71
N HIS A 100 -1.90 -2.93 18.04
CA HIS A 100 -3.20 -2.38 18.45
C HIS A 100 -3.26 -0.85 18.57
N MET A 101 -2.27 -0.12 18.07
CA MET A 101 -2.22 1.34 18.11
C MET A 101 -2.01 1.90 16.69
N ALA A 102 -3.10 2.02 15.93
CA ALA A 102 -3.07 2.65 14.61
C ALA A 102 -2.37 4.02 14.65
N ASN A 103 -1.57 4.34 13.63
CA ASN A 103 -0.79 5.57 13.50
C ASN A 103 0.23 5.84 14.62
N SER A 104 0.60 4.87 15.47
CA SER A 104 1.51 5.11 16.61
C SER A 104 2.91 5.61 16.23
N HIS A 105 3.37 5.35 15.00
CA HIS A 105 4.65 5.82 14.47
C HIS A 105 4.51 6.91 13.40
N HIS A 106 3.32 7.52 13.27
CA HIS A 106 3.16 8.72 12.46
C HIS A 106 4.03 9.87 13.01
N GLY A 107 4.65 10.64 12.12
CA GLY A 107 5.53 11.76 12.43
C GLY A 107 6.86 11.34 13.05
N LYS A 108 7.30 10.09 12.83
CA LYS A 108 8.57 9.55 13.36
C LYS A 108 9.67 9.45 12.30
N GLY A 109 9.45 10.00 11.10
CA GLY A 109 10.45 10.08 10.03
C GLY A 109 10.22 9.09 8.87
N TRP A 110 9.24 8.19 8.98
CA TRP A 110 8.92 7.29 7.87
C TRP A 110 8.36 8.04 6.66
N GLU A 111 7.65 9.13 6.91
CA GLU A 111 7.10 9.99 5.86
C GLU A 111 8.21 10.63 5.03
N GLU A 112 9.30 11.07 5.66
CA GLU A 112 10.45 11.65 4.95
C GLU A 112 11.15 10.60 4.06
N PHE A 113 11.31 9.39 4.59
CA PHE A 113 11.89 8.27 3.87
C PHE A 113 11.03 7.86 2.67
N THR A 114 9.72 7.67 2.87
CA THR A 114 8.80 7.27 1.80
C THR A 114 8.59 8.40 0.79
N ASP A 115 8.67 9.66 1.20
CA ASP A 115 8.69 10.81 0.29
C ASP A 115 9.96 10.85 -0.56
N ALA A 116 11.12 10.46 -0.02
CA ALA A 116 12.32 10.29 -0.83
C ALA A 116 12.16 9.16 -1.85
N ALA A 117 11.53 8.04 -1.47
CA ALA A 117 11.23 6.95 -2.40
C ALA A 117 10.26 7.39 -3.52
N ILE A 118 9.19 8.13 -3.19
CA ILE A 118 8.25 8.68 -4.17
C ILE A 118 8.96 9.66 -5.13
N ARG A 119 9.87 10.51 -4.63
CA ARG A 119 10.69 11.39 -5.48
C ARG A 119 11.58 10.59 -6.43
N ALA A 120 12.20 9.51 -5.96
CA ALA A 120 13.03 8.64 -6.79
C ALA A 120 12.22 7.93 -7.89
N LEU A 121 10.97 7.54 -7.58
CA LEU A 121 10.02 6.99 -8.54
C LEU A 121 9.59 8.03 -9.58
N ASN A 122 9.25 9.24 -9.14
CA ASN A 122 8.86 10.35 -10.02
C ASN A 122 9.99 10.77 -10.97
N ALA A 123 11.25 10.61 -10.57
CA ALA A 123 12.42 10.90 -11.39
C ALA A 123 12.71 9.83 -12.46
N GLN A 124 11.94 8.75 -12.53
CA GLN A 124 12.13 7.73 -13.57
C GLN A 124 11.56 8.21 -14.90
N ASP A 125 12.35 8.13 -15.98
CA ASP A 125 11.88 8.56 -17.31
C ASP A 125 10.82 7.62 -17.90
N ARG A 126 10.79 6.36 -17.47
CA ARG A 126 9.80 5.38 -17.93
C ARG A 126 8.42 5.61 -17.29
N PRO A 127 7.32 5.34 -18.02
CA PRO A 127 5.97 5.47 -17.45
C PRO A 127 5.76 4.59 -16.21
N ILE A 128 5.15 5.15 -15.18
CA ILE A 128 4.72 4.49 -13.95
C ILE A 128 3.30 4.95 -13.66
N VAL A 129 2.43 4.02 -13.26
CA VAL A 129 1.07 4.33 -12.82
C VAL A 129 1.07 4.49 -11.30
N PHE A 130 0.54 5.60 -10.79
CA PHE A 130 0.33 5.84 -9.37
C PHE A 130 -1.15 5.75 -9.05
N ILE A 131 -1.51 4.85 -8.15
CA ILE A 131 -2.87 4.66 -7.66
C ILE A 131 -2.96 5.26 -6.26
N LEU A 132 -3.73 6.34 -6.13
CA LEU A 132 -3.85 7.16 -4.93
C LEU A 132 -5.26 7.03 -4.34
N TRP A 133 -5.42 6.06 -3.44
CA TRP A 133 -6.69 5.81 -2.77
C TRP A 133 -6.81 6.58 -1.46
N GLY A 134 -7.76 7.51 -1.42
CA GLY A 134 -8.04 8.35 -0.26
C GLY A 134 -7.12 9.55 -0.11
N ARG A 135 -7.57 10.50 0.72
CA ARG A 135 -6.94 11.81 0.86
C ARG A 135 -5.44 11.77 1.23
N PRO A 136 -4.96 10.92 2.16
CA PRO A 136 -3.53 10.86 2.49
C PRO A 136 -2.64 10.51 1.30
N ALA A 137 -3.06 9.54 0.47
CA ALA A 137 -2.34 9.17 -0.75
C ALA A 137 -2.42 10.28 -1.80
N GLN A 138 -3.59 10.88 -2.00
CA GLN A 138 -3.82 11.97 -2.96
C GLN A 138 -2.97 13.21 -2.63
N MET A 139 -2.68 13.49 -1.36
CA MET A 139 -1.78 14.58 -0.98
C MET A 139 -0.36 14.42 -1.55
N LYS A 140 0.09 13.20 -1.86
CA LYS A 140 1.39 12.93 -2.50
C LYS A 140 1.41 13.31 -3.98
N LYS A 141 0.25 13.56 -4.61
CA LYS A 141 0.14 14.03 -6.01
C LYS A 141 0.98 15.27 -6.30
N ALA A 142 1.10 16.18 -5.33
CA ALA A 142 1.92 17.39 -5.49
C ALA A 142 3.40 17.10 -5.79
N MET A 143 3.89 15.90 -5.46
CA MET A 143 5.26 15.45 -5.74
C MET A 143 5.39 14.75 -7.09
N LEU A 144 4.27 14.40 -7.74
CA LEU A 144 4.20 13.61 -8.96
C LEU A 144 4.00 14.54 -10.17
N ASN A 145 5.09 15.18 -10.60
CA ASN A 145 5.08 16.19 -11.66
C ASN A 145 5.65 15.70 -12.99
N ASN A 146 6.07 14.43 -13.08
CA ASN A 146 6.57 13.85 -14.31
C ASN A 146 5.40 13.54 -15.26
N PRO A 147 5.36 14.14 -16.47
CA PRO A 147 4.25 13.98 -17.41
C PRO A 147 4.16 12.58 -18.03
N ASN A 148 5.20 11.74 -17.91
CA ASN A 148 5.17 10.35 -18.38
C ASN A 148 4.40 9.42 -17.42
N HIS A 149 4.07 9.88 -16.22
CA HIS A 149 3.37 9.10 -15.22
C HIS A 149 1.85 9.27 -15.34
N LEU A 150 1.12 8.19 -15.08
CA LEU A 150 -0.34 8.23 -14.96
C LEU A 150 -0.71 8.27 -13.49
N ILE A 151 -1.61 9.17 -13.12
CA ILE A 151 -2.11 9.29 -11.74
C ILE A 151 -3.60 8.97 -11.76
N LEU A 152 -3.98 7.92 -11.03
CA LEU A 152 -5.36 7.49 -10.83
C LEU A 152 -5.74 7.74 -9.38
N GLU A 153 -6.88 8.37 -9.16
CA GLU A 153 -7.35 8.77 -7.83
C GLU A 153 -8.76 8.25 -7.60
N ALA A 154 -8.99 7.67 -6.43
CA ALA A 154 -10.32 7.31 -5.97
C ALA A 154 -10.40 7.45 -4.44
N PRO A 155 -11.60 7.47 -3.84
CA PRO A 155 -11.76 7.29 -2.39
C PRO A 155 -11.05 6.05 -1.87
N HIS A 156 -10.81 6.00 -0.55
CA HIS A 156 -10.17 4.83 0.06
C HIS A 156 -11.10 3.60 0.00
N PRO A 157 -10.58 2.37 -0.17
CA PRO A 157 -11.38 1.14 -0.16
C PRO A 157 -11.96 0.76 1.21
N SER A 158 -11.87 1.64 2.22
CA SER A 158 -12.47 1.38 3.54
C SER A 158 -13.99 1.32 3.41
N PRO A 159 -14.70 0.46 4.16
CA PRO A 159 -16.16 0.46 4.20
C PRO A 159 -16.77 1.85 4.43
N LEU A 160 -16.06 2.75 5.11
CA LEU A 160 -16.50 4.12 5.38
C LEU A 160 -16.54 5.03 4.13
N SER A 161 -15.82 4.67 3.07
CA SER A 161 -15.61 5.52 1.89
C SER A 161 -15.76 4.80 0.55
N ALA A 162 -15.79 3.47 0.51
CA ALA A 162 -15.75 2.72 -0.74
C ALA A 162 -16.93 3.06 -1.68
N TYR A 163 -18.14 3.16 -1.13
CA TYR A 163 -19.35 3.54 -1.86
C TYR A 163 -19.39 5.00 -2.35
N ARG A 164 -18.39 5.81 -1.99
CA ARG A 164 -18.30 7.22 -2.42
C ARG A 164 -17.53 7.41 -3.71
N GLY A 165 -17.23 6.31 -4.43
CA GLY A 165 -16.55 6.31 -5.73
C GLY A 165 -15.25 5.50 -5.78
N PHE A 166 -14.96 4.65 -4.79
CA PHE A 166 -13.96 3.58 -4.99
C PHE A 166 -14.55 2.49 -5.88
N PHE A 167 -15.78 2.07 -5.58
CA PHE A 167 -16.49 1.15 -6.45
C PHE A 167 -16.91 1.82 -7.75
N GLY A 168 -16.57 1.20 -8.89
CA GLY A 168 -16.83 1.71 -10.24
C GLY A 168 -15.88 2.82 -10.70
N SER A 169 -14.66 2.85 -10.16
CA SER A 169 -13.65 3.89 -10.46
C SER A 169 -12.91 3.68 -11.78
#